data_AF-J9R782-F1
#
_entry.id   AF-J9R782-F1
#
_cell.length_a   1.000
_cell.length_b   1.000
_cell.length_c   1.000
_cell.angle_alpha   90.00
_cell.angle_beta   90.00
_cell.angle_gamma   90.00
#
_symmetry.space_group_name_H-M   'P 1'
#
loop_
_entity.id
_entity.type
_entity.pdbx_description
1 polymer ?
#
loop_
_entity_poly.entity_id
_entity_poly.type
_entity_poly.pdbx_seq_one_letter_code
_entity_poly.pdbx_strand_id
1 'polypeptide(L)'
;MKPNRFYLYSLVLVFFPLLIEAQVVLQALDSYFSITLESGKKRIASIYDADYFPYNINPRSEALWQRNIAADGAQEPLVIDHQGKITTTGLRVGIPVTVQGNGFLPAYSVNITIPTNYTEDGNSRVLLFSWEQQFCSPATTYIVATIRSLDGDLLIKKLDMNMGFGTDVEGLLMGAFSYPNRYTGAFSTTSAEYKLYAVTGIPDRCLGKTTSACVGYGANVREHDFIYTPLVGPDGKVWLGNNLGAEYAKYGSEWFDPAAQGGTLDTNTGLSLDYPNTNQIKQDWRAYGSLFQWQRNPDGHELINWTSSATGTPKYNNPTAILSTSWTTPNTNQFIYGINSSSRNWVIDNLVSSTSNNLWQANGATNPCPNGYHVPTHSEHVNLHYLITRSNASSGMWREDVLRLPAGGARISSSGLLFRVGNFGYLWSGDQSASYNSWYIYFSSNISSPYTNSYRSDGFNIRCLEN
;
A
#
# COMPACT_ATOMS: atom_id res chain seq x y z
N MET A 1 -75.74 25.34 -36.11
CA MET A 1 -75.44 24.31 -35.09
C MET A 1 -74.65 24.96 -33.96
N LYS A 2 -75.25 25.11 -32.76
CA LYS A 2 -74.56 25.66 -31.60
C LYS A 2 -73.69 24.54 -30.98
N PRO A 3 -72.40 24.76 -30.67
CA PRO A 3 -71.59 23.74 -30.01
C PRO A 3 -72.15 23.52 -28.60
N ASN A 4 -72.41 22.26 -28.27
CA ASN A 4 -72.99 21.87 -27.00
C ASN A 4 -71.95 22.11 -25.88
N ARG A 5 -72.26 23.03 -24.95
CA ARG A 5 -71.36 23.44 -23.85
C ARG A 5 -70.92 22.30 -22.92
N PHE A 6 -71.54 21.12 -23.03
CA PHE A 6 -71.19 19.92 -22.27
C PHE A 6 -69.85 19.28 -22.66
N TYR A 7 -69.38 19.43 -23.91
CA TYR A 7 -68.12 18.79 -24.34
C TYR A 7 -66.86 19.52 -23.86
N LEU A 8 -66.95 20.83 -23.58
CA LEU A 8 -65.80 21.61 -23.11
C LEU A 8 -65.50 21.36 -21.62
N TYR A 9 -66.52 21.11 -20.80
CA TYR A 9 -66.33 20.80 -19.38
C TYR A 9 -65.78 19.38 -19.14
N SER A 10 -66.17 18.40 -19.97
CA SER A 10 -65.63 17.04 -19.87
C SER A 10 -64.16 16.94 -20.30
N LEU A 11 -63.68 17.77 -21.23
CA LEU A 11 -62.25 17.77 -21.57
C LEU A 11 -61.38 18.38 -20.46
N VAL A 12 -61.87 19.42 -19.79
CA VAL A 12 -61.14 20.09 -18.69
C VAL A 12 -61.10 19.22 -17.42
N LEU A 13 -62.16 18.46 -17.12
CA LEU A 13 -62.21 17.56 -15.96
C LEU A 13 -61.40 16.27 -16.14
N VAL A 14 -61.10 15.85 -17.38
CA VAL A 14 -60.28 14.67 -17.66
C VAL A 14 -58.78 15.01 -17.70
N PHE A 15 -58.41 16.25 -18.07
CA PHE A 15 -56.99 16.66 -18.12
C PHE A 15 -56.44 17.19 -16.79
N PHE A 16 -57.28 17.70 -15.88
CA PHE A 16 -56.81 18.20 -14.57
C PHE A 16 -56.19 17.12 -13.67
N PRO A 17 -56.75 15.88 -13.56
CA PRO A 17 -56.12 14.80 -12.80
C PRO A 17 -54.81 14.32 -13.43
N LEU A 18 -54.72 14.28 -14.77
CA LEU A 18 -53.51 13.89 -15.50
C LEU A 18 -52.37 14.91 -15.36
N LEU A 19 -52.68 16.20 -15.25
CA LEU A 19 -51.70 17.25 -14.95
C LEU A 19 -51.20 17.19 -13.50
N ILE A 20 -52.08 16.86 -12.55
CA ILE A 20 -51.70 16.68 -11.14
C ILE A 20 -50.86 15.40 -10.98
N GLU A 21 -51.24 14.29 -11.61
CA GLU A 21 -50.43 13.07 -11.62
C GLU A 21 -49.10 13.28 -12.33
N ALA A 22 -49.06 14.01 -13.45
CA ALA A 22 -47.79 14.35 -14.11
C ALA A 22 -46.89 15.26 -13.24
N GLN A 23 -47.46 16.18 -12.46
CA GLN A 23 -46.71 17.07 -11.57
C GLN A 23 -46.25 16.38 -10.29
N VAL A 24 -47.03 15.43 -9.77
CA VAL A 24 -46.66 14.55 -8.64
C VAL A 24 -45.62 13.51 -9.07
N VAL A 25 -45.70 13.01 -10.31
CA VAL A 25 -44.69 12.10 -10.89
C VAL A 25 -43.41 12.84 -11.27
N LEU A 26 -43.46 14.12 -11.70
CA LEU A 26 -42.26 14.93 -11.93
C LEU A 26 -41.52 15.28 -10.63
N GLN A 27 -42.23 15.55 -9.52
CA GLN A 27 -41.59 15.78 -8.21
C GLN A 27 -41.01 14.51 -7.59
N ALA A 28 -41.43 13.32 -8.04
CA ALA A 28 -40.83 12.04 -7.65
C ALA A 28 -39.55 11.69 -8.44
N LEU A 29 -39.16 12.50 -9.43
CA LEU A 29 -37.99 12.26 -10.28
C LEU A 29 -36.71 12.96 -9.82
N ASP A 30 -36.79 13.93 -8.90
CA ASP A 30 -35.63 14.35 -8.13
C ASP A 30 -35.44 13.34 -6.99
N SER A 31 -34.60 12.34 -7.22
CA SER A 31 -34.26 11.34 -6.20
C SER A 31 -33.88 12.03 -4.89
N TYR A 32 -34.58 11.69 -3.80
CA TYR A 32 -34.34 12.21 -2.46
C TYR A 32 -32.85 12.12 -2.07
N PHE A 33 -32.29 13.23 -1.57
CA PHE A 33 -30.90 13.28 -1.16
C PHE A 33 -30.67 12.47 0.13
N SER A 34 -29.92 11.37 0.01
CA SER A 34 -29.43 10.58 1.14
C SER A 34 -27.95 10.26 0.91
N ILE A 35 -27.17 10.32 1.98
CA ILE A 35 -25.76 9.94 1.97
C ILE A 35 -25.47 9.01 3.13
N THR A 36 -24.83 7.89 2.85
CA THR A 36 -24.31 6.94 3.84
C THR A 36 -22.80 7.14 3.92
N LEU A 37 -22.29 7.30 5.14
CA LEU A 37 -20.88 7.46 5.44
C LEU A 37 -20.34 6.15 6.02
N GLU A 38 -19.22 5.70 5.48
CA GLU A 38 -18.55 4.49 5.95
C GLU A 38 -17.53 4.79 7.03
N SER A 39 -17.04 3.74 7.70
CA SER A 39 -15.94 3.86 8.67
C SER A 39 -14.60 4.01 7.94
N GLY A 40 -13.64 4.63 8.61
CA GLY A 40 -12.31 4.86 8.09
C GLY A 40 -11.23 4.62 9.15
N LYS A 41 -9.99 4.63 8.71
CA LYS A 41 -8.84 4.54 9.60
C LYS A 41 -7.62 5.25 9.03
N LYS A 42 -6.72 5.68 9.91
CA LYS A 42 -5.38 6.13 9.57
C LYS A 42 -4.37 5.49 10.52
N ARG A 43 -3.35 4.88 9.94
CA ARG A 43 -2.16 4.38 10.65
C ARG A 43 -1.08 5.43 10.52
N ILE A 44 -0.35 5.68 11.61
CA ILE A 44 0.74 6.64 11.67
C ILE A 44 1.92 5.96 12.37
N ALA A 45 3.04 5.86 11.65
CA ALA A 45 4.25 5.29 12.21
C ALA A 45 4.88 6.26 13.23
N SER A 46 5.29 5.73 14.39
CA SER A 46 6.10 6.45 15.36
C SER A 46 7.02 5.44 16.03
N ILE A 47 8.32 5.52 15.76
CA ILE A 47 9.27 4.43 16.00
C ILE A 47 10.48 4.98 16.76
N TYR A 48 10.87 4.29 17.82
CA TYR A 48 12.16 4.46 18.45
C TYR A 48 12.71 3.09 18.79
N ASP A 49 13.87 2.76 18.25
CA ASP A 49 14.52 1.49 18.52
C ASP A 49 16.03 1.59 18.30
N ALA A 50 16.80 0.97 19.18
CA ALA A 50 18.25 0.98 19.15
C ALA A 50 18.87 -0.41 19.31
N ASP A 51 18.06 -1.46 19.57
CA ASP A 51 18.46 -2.85 19.72
C ASP A 51 17.45 -3.80 19.03
N TYR A 52 17.12 -3.53 17.76
CA TYR A 52 16.05 -4.19 16.99
C TYR A 52 16.41 -5.57 16.43
N PHE A 53 17.67 -5.99 16.50
CA PHE A 53 18.11 -7.32 16.11
C PHE A 53 18.52 -8.16 17.32
N PRO A 54 18.20 -9.48 17.31
CA PRO A 54 17.48 -10.22 16.29
C PRO A 54 15.97 -9.92 16.27
N TYR A 55 15.41 -9.70 15.08
CA TYR A 55 13.98 -9.53 14.89
C TYR A 55 13.32 -10.89 14.61
N ASN A 56 12.43 -11.32 15.51
CA ASN A 56 11.75 -12.62 15.45
C ASN A 56 10.27 -12.55 15.87
N ILE A 57 9.66 -11.37 15.76
CA ILE A 57 8.28 -11.14 16.20
C ILE A 57 7.29 -11.60 15.14
N ASN A 58 6.23 -12.30 15.58
CA ASN A 58 5.05 -12.52 14.75
C ASN A 58 4.24 -11.20 14.70
N PRO A 59 3.96 -10.64 13.51
CA PRO A 59 3.16 -9.42 13.38
C PRO A 59 1.83 -9.41 14.13
N ARG A 60 1.19 -10.56 14.35
CA ARG A 60 -0.07 -10.71 15.11
C ARG A 60 0.10 -10.86 16.62
N SER A 61 1.33 -10.86 17.12
CA SER A 61 1.61 -10.77 18.55
C SER A 61 1.02 -9.50 19.17
N GLU A 62 0.94 -9.47 20.49
CA GLU A 62 0.41 -8.34 21.24
C GLU A 62 1.15 -7.04 20.90
N ALA A 63 0.38 -5.96 20.72
CA ALA A 63 0.91 -4.62 20.58
C ALA A 63 0.90 -3.91 21.94
N LEU A 64 1.97 -3.19 22.28
CA LEU A 64 2.17 -2.58 23.59
C LEU A 64 2.54 -1.10 23.48
N TRP A 65 2.01 -0.25 24.35
CA TRP A 65 2.46 1.16 24.47
C TRP A 65 3.81 1.28 25.20
N GLN A 66 4.81 0.51 24.76
CA GLN A 66 6.13 0.38 25.38
C GLN A 66 7.24 0.74 24.38
N ARG A 67 8.30 1.39 24.88
CA ARG A 67 9.46 1.83 24.08
C ARG A 67 10.70 0.96 24.23
N ASN A 68 10.80 0.22 25.33
CA ASN A 68 12.03 -0.49 25.69
C ASN A 68 11.70 -1.98 25.78
N ILE A 69 11.64 -2.64 24.63
CA ILE A 69 11.49 -4.10 24.52
C ILE A 69 12.81 -4.60 23.95
N ALA A 70 13.72 -5.00 24.83
CA ALA A 70 15.03 -5.43 24.39
C ALA A 70 14.94 -6.65 23.46
N ALA A 71 15.62 -6.62 22.31
CA ALA A 71 15.82 -7.82 21.51
C ALA A 71 16.93 -8.69 22.12
N ASP A 72 18.19 -8.30 21.95
CA ASP A 72 19.33 -8.90 22.65
C ASP A 72 20.04 -7.91 23.61
N GLY A 73 19.58 -6.65 23.66
CA GLY A 73 20.14 -5.60 24.50
C GLY A 73 21.44 -4.98 23.97
N ALA A 74 21.94 -5.39 22.80
CA ALA A 74 23.10 -4.81 22.15
C ALA A 74 22.66 -3.74 21.14
N GLN A 75 23.29 -2.56 21.19
CA GLN A 75 22.90 -1.48 20.29
C GLN A 75 23.31 -1.74 18.84
N GLU A 76 22.41 -1.50 17.88
CA GLU A 76 22.78 -1.47 16.46
C GLU A 76 23.56 -0.20 16.08
N PRO A 77 24.34 -0.26 14.98
CA PRO A 77 25.02 0.91 14.43
C PRO A 77 24.11 2.06 13.99
N LEU A 78 22.81 1.79 13.80
CA LEU A 78 21.80 2.75 13.41
C LEU A 78 20.69 2.74 14.45
N VAL A 79 20.48 3.85 15.15
CA VAL A 79 19.28 4.07 15.96
C VAL A 79 18.16 4.56 15.05
N ILE A 80 17.00 3.92 15.14
CA ILE A 80 15.79 4.38 14.49
C ILE A 80 15.11 5.37 15.41
N ASP A 81 14.97 6.60 14.94
CA ASP A 81 14.18 7.64 15.60
C ASP A 81 13.27 8.31 14.56
N HIS A 82 11.98 8.02 14.63
CA HIS A 82 10.94 8.59 13.77
C HIS A 82 9.74 9.02 14.59
N GLN A 83 9.45 10.32 14.62
CA GLN A 83 8.33 10.90 15.35
C GLN A 83 7.07 10.98 14.49
N GLY A 84 6.10 10.12 14.76
CA GLY A 84 4.75 10.27 14.22
C GLY A 84 4.04 11.46 14.86
N LYS A 85 3.28 12.24 14.07
CA LYS A 85 2.57 13.41 14.59
C LYS A 85 1.28 13.76 13.85
N ILE A 86 0.36 14.43 14.54
CA ILE A 86 -0.78 15.15 13.95
C ILE A 86 -0.62 16.62 14.30
N THR A 87 -0.52 17.47 13.29
CA THR A 87 -0.22 18.89 13.47
C THR A 87 -1.46 19.73 13.72
N THR A 88 -1.25 20.99 14.10
CA THR A 88 -2.33 21.99 14.22
C THR A 88 -2.96 22.39 12.88
N THR A 89 -2.21 22.29 11.77
CA THR A 89 -2.75 22.45 10.41
C THR A 89 -3.65 21.28 10.01
N GLY A 90 -3.40 20.11 10.60
CA GLY A 90 -4.13 18.88 10.35
C GLY A 90 -3.71 18.11 9.11
N LEU A 91 -4.31 16.93 8.99
CA LEU A 91 -4.23 16.07 7.82
C LEU A 91 -5.64 15.86 7.25
N ARG A 92 -5.73 15.86 5.92
CA ARG A 92 -6.99 15.60 5.21
C ARG A 92 -7.17 14.10 5.03
N VAL A 93 -8.41 13.63 5.14
CA VAL A 93 -8.79 12.22 5.03
C VAL A 93 -10.05 12.07 4.20
N GLY A 94 -10.06 11.08 3.30
CA GLY A 94 -11.27 10.65 2.60
C GLY A 94 -12.12 9.72 3.48
N ILE A 95 -13.44 9.96 3.48
CA ILE A 95 -14.43 9.06 4.08
C ILE A 95 -15.25 8.49 2.91
N PRO A 96 -15.24 7.16 2.66
CA PRO A 96 -16.06 6.58 1.62
C PRO A 96 -17.54 6.83 1.86
N VAL A 97 -18.28 7.11 0.79
CA VAL A 97 -19.72 7.37 0.87
C VAL A 97 -20.48 6.69 -0.26
N THR A 98 -21.74 6.39 0.01
CA THR A 98 -22.74 6.07 -1.01
C THR A 98 -23.80 7.15 -1.02
N VAL A 99 -24.09 7.72 -2.19
CA VAL A 99 -25.00 8.86 -2.34
C VAL A 99 -26.18 8.51 -3.23
N GLN A 100 -27.39 8.84 -2.77
CA GLN A 100 -28.62 8.84 -3.54
C GLN A 100 -29.05 10.29 -3.75
N GLY A 101 -29.29 10.68 -4.99
CA GLY A 101 -29.68 12.04 -5.35
C GLY A 101 -28.60 13.10 -5.20
N ASN A 102 -28.95 14.32 -5.61
CA ASN A 102 -28.06 15.47 -5.52
C ASN A 102 -28.44 16.31 -4.30
N GLY A 103 -27.44 16.77 -3.54
CA GLY A 103 -27.69 17.62 -2.38
C GLY A 103 -26.42 18.03 -1.66
N PHE A 104 -26.60 18.70 -0.53
CA PHE A 104 -25.51 19.15 0.31
C PHE A 104 -25.50 18.35 1.61
N LEU A 105 -24.37 17.70 1.88
CA LEU A 105 -24.05 17.18 3.21
C LEU A 105 -23.70 18.38 4.11
N PRO A 106 -24.41 18.61 5.22
CA PRO A 106 -24.08 19.70 6.15
C PRO A 106 -22.71 19.52 6.80
N ALA A 107 -22.14 20.64 7.26
CA ALA A 107 -20.91 20.62 8.05
C ALA A 107 -21.10 19.82 9.34
N TYR A 108 -20.03 19.17 9.80
CA TYR A 108 -20.01 18.37 11.01
C TYR A 108 -18.66 18.49 11.70
N SER A 109 -18.67 18.36 13.03
CA SER A 109 -17.45 18.26 13.80
C SER A 109 -17.65 17.44 15.07
N VAL A 110 -16.58 16.79 15.51
CA VAL A 110 -16.49 16.08 16.79
C VAL A 110 -15.06 16.11 17.29
N ASN A 111 -14.92 16.18 18.61
CA ASN A 111 -13.62 16.16 19.28
C ASN A 111 -13.39 14.85 20.00
N ILE A 112 -12.13 14.44 20.08
CA ILE A 112 -11.65 13.43 21.02
C ILE A 112 -10.45 13.97 21.79
N THR A 113 -10.21 13.42 22.98
CA THR A 113 -9.00 13.72 23.76
C THR A 113 -8.07 12.52 23.71
N ILE A 114 -6.83 12.74 23.28
CA ILE A 114 -5.77 11.74 23.32
C ILE A 114 -5.04 11.86 24.66
N PRO A 115 -5.03 10.80 25.49
CA PRO A 115 -4.40 10.83 26.81
C PRO A 115 -2.87 10.85 26.71
N THR A 116 -2.22 11.34 27.77
CA THR A 116 -0.76 11.45 27.88
C THR A 116 -0.02 10.12 27.67
N ASN A 117 -0.66 9.00 27.99
CA ASN A 117 -0.07 7.66 27.81
C ASN A 117 0.27 7.33 26.34
N TYR A 118 -0.37 8.01 25.39
CA TYR A 118 -0.19 7.80 23.95
C TYR A 118 0.67 8.90 23.30
N THR A 119 1.22 9.82 24.11
CA THR A 119 2.01 10.94 23.61
C THR A 119 3.47 10.86 24.03
N GLU A 120 4.32 11.39 23.17
CA GLU A 120 5.78 11.42 23.37
C GLU A 120 6.18 12.37 24.50
N ASP A 121 5.55 13.55 24.51
CA ASP A 121 5.91 14.68 25.36
C ASP A 121 5.16 14.68 26.69
N GLY A 122 4.39 13.63 26.97
CA GLY A 122 3.57 13.50 28.17
C GLY A 122 2.43 14.50 28.24
N ASN A 123 2.09 15.19 27.14
CA ASN A 123 0.99 16.14 27.11
C ASN A 123 -0.24 15.56 26.40
N SER A 124 -1.43 15.76 26.97
CA SER A 124 -2.68 15.41 26.32
C SER A 124 -3.02 16.41 25.21
N ARG A 125 -3.76 15.97 24.19
CA ARG A 125 -4.20 16.81 23.06
C ARG A 125 -5.65 16.55 22.73
N VAL A 126 -6.39 17.62 22.45
CA VAL A 126 -7.71 17.52 21.82
C VAL A 126 -7.52 17.50 20.30
N LEU A 127 -8.05 16.47 19.65
CA LEU A 127 -8.13 16.41 18.21
C LEU A 127 -9.55 16.76 17.76
N LEU A 128 -9.64 17.60 16.74
CA LEU A 128 -10.86 17.92 16.02
C LEU A 128 -10.89 17.11 14.73
N PHE A 129 -11.98 16.38 14.53
CA PHE A 129 -12.36 15.81 13.24
C PHE A 129 -13.55 16.59 12.70
N SER A 130 -13.42 17.15 11.50
CA SER A 130 -14.47 17.99 10.92
C SER A 130 -14.48 17.94 9.41
N TRP A 131 -15.65 18.19 8.82
CA TRP A 131 -15.80 18.52 7.41
C TRP A 131 -16.72 19.72 7.24
N GLU A 132 -16.42 20.54 6.24
CA GLU A 132 -17.29 21.62 5.80
C GLU A 132 -18.45 21.07 4.96
N GLN A 133 -19.46 21.91 4.71
CA GLN A 133 -20.57 21.55 3.83
C GLN A 133 -20.05 21.16 2.45
N GLN A 134 -20.48 20.00 1.93
CA GLN A 134 -20.02 19.44 0.66
C GLN A 134 -21.19 19.10 -0.24
N PHE A 135 -21.12 19.55 -1.50
CA PHE A 135 -22.04 19.08 -2.53
C PHE A 135 -21.74 17.62 -2.87
N CYS A 136 -22.77 16.79 -2.87
CA CYS A 136 -22.70 15.37 -3.15
C CYS A 136 -23.70 15.02 -4.25
N SER A 137 -23.29 14.12 -5.14
CA SER A 137 -24.10 13.56 -6.21
C SER A 137 -23.96 12.03 -6.21
N PRO A 138 -24.76 11.27 -6.98
CA PRO A 138 -24.56 9.83 -7.10
C PRO A 138 -23.18 9.40 -7.62
N ALA A 139 -22.39 10.33 -8.20
CA ALA A 139 -21.01 10.08 -8.61
C ALA A 139 -19.97 10.32 -7.50
N THR A 140 -20.37 10.89 -6.36
CA THR A 140 -19.50 11.13 -5.22
C THR A 140 -19.24 9.82 -4.49
N THR A 141 -17.97 9.38 -4.44
CA THR A 141 -17.55 8.13 -3.78
C THR A 141 -16.88 8.35 -2.43
N TYR A 142 -16.50 9.58 -2.11
CA TYR A 142 -15.97 9.97 -0.81
C TYR A 142 -16.28 11.43 -0.51
N ILE A 143 -16.26 11.80 0.77
CA ILE A 143 -16.16 13.18 1.24
C ILE A 143 -14.80 13.42 1.89
N VAL A 144 -14.41 14.67 2.04
CA VAL A 144 -13.15 15.01 2.72
C VAL A 144 -13.42 15.57 4.10
N ALA A 145 -12.72 15.03 5.10
CA ALA A 145 -12.64 15.56 6.45
C ALA A 145 -11.19 15.96 6.78
N THR A 146 -11.03 16.72 7.86
CA THR A 146 -9.74 17.12 8.40
C THR A 146 -9.62 16.65 9.84
N ILE A 147 -8.47 16.07 10.19
CA ILE A 147 -8.09 15.76 11.57
C ILE A 147 -6.95 16.68 11.95
N ARG A 148 -7.17 17.54 12.95
CA ARG A 148 -6.15 18.47 13.44
C ARG A 148 -6.09 18.51 14.95
N SER A 149 -4.92 18.79 15.48
CA SER A 149 -4.77 19.07 16.91
C SER A 149 -5.13 20.54 17.22
N LEU A 150 -5.78 20.80 18.35
CA LEU A 150 -6.26 22.16 18.70
C LEU A 150 -5.20 23.00 19.43
N ASP A 151 -4.51 22.41 20.41
CA ASP A 151 -3.72 23.17 21.39
C ASP A 151 -2.19 23.00 21.22
N GLY A 152 -1.76 22.39 20.11
CA GLY A 152 -0.36 22.08 19.78
C GLY A 152 -0.24 20.74 19.05
N ASP A 153 0.90 20.45 18.42
CA ASP A 153 1.07 19.17 17.72
C ASP A 153 0.89 17.98 18.68
N LEU A 154 0.19 16.95 18.22
CA LEU A 154 0.18 15.65 18.87
C LEU A 154 1.43 14.91 18.43
N LEU A 155 2.37 14.72 19.36
CA LEU A 155 3.53 13.86 19.17
C LEU A 155 3.16 12.46 19.65
N ILE A 156 3.01 11.51 18.74
CA ILE A 156 2.60 10.14 19.04
C ILE A 156 3.75 9.42 19.75
N LYS A 157 3.48 8.73 20.85
CA LYS A 157 4.50 7.97 21.57
C LYS A 157 5.24 7.02 20.62
N LYS A 158 6.57 7.14 20.56
CA LYS A 158 7.40 6.25 19.74
C LYS A 158 7.40 4.83 20.31
N LEU A 159 7.19 3.88 19.42
CA LEU A 159 7.06 2.45 19.69
C LEU A 159 8.34 1.70 19.31
N ASP A 160 8.61 0.64 20.03
CA ASP A 160 9.70 -0.31 19.79
C ASP A 160 9.36 -1.24 18.61
N MET A 161 10.32 -1.76 17.83
CA MET A 161 10.01 -2.69 16.73
C MET A 161 9.82 -4.13 17.21
N ASN A 162 10.32 -4.51 18.38
CA ASN A 162 10.22 -5.85 18.95
C ASN A 162 8.88 -6.13 19.67
N MET A 163 7.83 -5.37 19.35
CA MET A 163 6.42 -5.66 19.67
C MET A 163 5.63 -6.11 18.45
N GLY A 164 4.48 -6.74 18.66
CA GLY A 164 3.55 -7.06 17.58
C GLY A 164 2.68 -5.86 17.18
N PHE A 165 1.85 -6.06 16.15
CA PHE A 165 0.88 -5.09 15.64
C PHE A 165 -0.56 -5.40 16.10
N GLY A 166 -0.74 -6.40 16.98
CA GLY A 166 -2.05 -6.90 17.40
C GLY A 166 -2.61 -7.92 16.41
N THR A 167 -3.65 -8.66 16.84
CA THR A 167 -4.19 -9.80 16.08
C THR A 167 -4.73 -9.44 14.70
N ASP A 168 -5.17 -8.19 14.52
CA ASP A 168 -5.68 -7.63 13.26
C ASP A 168 -4.62 -6.84 12.46
N VAL A 169 -3.38 -6.78 12.97
CA VAL A 169 -2.23 -6.02 12.47
C VAL A 169 -2.46 -4.51 12.25
N GLU A 170 -3.52 -3.95 12.85
CA GLU A 170 -3.84 -2.52 12.70
C GLU A 170 -2.88 -1.63 13.48
N GLY A 171 -2.31 -2.14 14.57
CA GLY A 171 -1.50 -1.40 15.54
C GLY A 171 -2.28 -1.03 16.80
N LEU A 172 -1.82 0.01 17.49
CA LEU A 172 -2.41 0.49 18.73
C LEU A 172 -3.44 1.57 18.47
N LEU A 173 -4.70 1.32 18.84
CA LEU A 173 -5.76 2.33 18.75
C LEU A 173 -5.48 3.49 19.70
N MET A 174 -5.27 4.69 19.15
CA MET A 174 -5.06 5.93 19.90
C MET A 174 -6.37 6.63 20.23
N GLY A 175 -7.34 6.53 19.32
CA GLY A 175 -8.63 7.19 19.44
C GLY A 175 -9.55 6.91 18.24
N ALA A 176 -10.84 7.10 18.45
CA ALA A 176 -11.87 6.90 17.44
C ALA A 176 -12.86 8.07 17.45
N PHE A 177 -13.06 8.69 16.28
CA PHE A 177 -14.10 9.71 16.09
C PHE A 177 -15.40 9.02 15.70
N SER A 178 -16.41 9.09 16.56
CA SER A 178 -17.76 8.60 16.24
C SER A 178 -18.56 9.71 15.56
N TYR A 179 -19.09 9.44 14.37
CA TYR A 179 -19.92 10.37 13.60
C TYR A 179 -21.14 9.69 12.98
N PRO A 180 -22.22 10.43 12.67
CA PRO A 180 -23.42 9.87 12.05
C PRO A 180 -23.07 9.11 10.76
N ASN A 181 -23.51 7.87 10.63
CA ASN A 181 -23.26 7.06 9.43
C ASN A 181 -24.21 7.37 8.27
N ARG A 182 -25.19 8.24 8.47
CA ARG A 182 -26.18 8.58 7.44
C ARG A 182 -26.74 9.99 7.63
N TYR A 183 -27.03 10.64 6.52
CA TYR A 183 -27.81 11.88 6.45
C TYR A 183 -28.97 11.72 5.46
N THR A 184 -30.17 12.11 5.90
CA THR A 184 -31.46 12.02 5.19
C THR A 184 -32.33 13.13 5.78
N GLY A 185 -32.10 14.38 5.36
CA GLY A 185 -32.72 15.59 5.94
C GLY A 185 -32.33 15.91 7.39
N ALA A 186 -31.80 14.94 8.11
CA ALA A 186 -31.17 15.01 9.42
C ALA A 186 -30.09 13.92 9.53
N PHE A 187 -29.14 14.11 10.45
CA PHE A 187 -28.15 13.09 10.78
C PHE A 187 -28.78 11.94 11.56
N SER A 188 -28.33 10.73 11.24
CA SER A 188 -28.69 9.51 11.98
C SER A 188 -28.13 9.51 13.40
N THR A 189 -28.77 8.75 14.29
CA THR A 189 -28.23 8.40 15.61
C THR A 189 -27.28 7.21 15.59
N THR A 190 -27.28 6.40 14.52
CA THR A 190 -26.28 5.35 14.31
C THR A 190 -24.98 5.94 13.80
N SER A 191 -23.86 5.43 14.30
CA SER A 191 -22.54 6.00 14.02
C SER A 191 -21.64 5.08 13.20
N ALA A 192 -20.76 5.70 12.43
CA ALA A 192 -19.54 5.12 11.88
C ALA A 192 -18.35 5.68 12.65
N GLU A 193 -17.17 5.09 12.46
CA GLU A 193 -15.96 5.50 13.18
C GLU A 193 -14.81 5.81 12.24
N TYR A 194 -14.04 6.86 12.57
CA TYR A 194 -12.72 7.10 11.99
C TYR A 194 -11.67 6.81 13.06
N LYS A 195 -10.88 5.75 12.87
CA LYS A 195 -9.92 5.27 13.87
C LYS A 195 -8.50 5.73 13.58
N LEU A 196 -7.78 6.13 14.62
CA LEU A 196 -6.36 6.49 14.55
C LEU A 196 -5.52 5.43 15.23
N TYR A 197 -4.53 4.90 14.52
CA TYR A 197 -3.62 3.88 15.02
C TYR A 197 -2.17 4.35 15.01
N ALA A 198 -1.46 4.10 16.10
CA ALA A 198 0.00 4.14 16.13
C ALA A 198 0.56 2.79 15.71
N VAL A 199 1.59 2.80 14.87
CA VAL A 199 2.25 1.59 14.40
C VAL A 199 3.77 1.68 14.54
N THR A 200 4.38 0.54 14.81
CA THR A 200 5.84 0.37 14.76
C THR A 200 6.29 -0.05 13.35
N GLY A 201 7.50 -0.60 13.21
CA GLY A 201 8.08 -1.06 11.95
C GLY A 201 8.56 -2.51 11.98
N ILE A 202 8.72 -3.08 10.79
CA ILE A 202 9.37 -4.36 10.52
C ILE A 202 10.69 -4.04 9.82
N PRO A 203 11.84 -4.31 10.44
CA PRO A 203 13.14 -3.99 9.86
C PRO A 203 13.47 -4.90 8.68
N ASP A 204 14.00 -4.32 7.60
CA ASP A 204 14.66 -5.08 6.54
C ASP A 204 15.83 -5.90 7.10
N ARG A 205 16.14 -7.06 6.50
CA ARG A 205 17.22 -7.95 6.98
C ARG A 205 18.58 -7.24 7.10
N CYS A 206 18.80 -6.24 6.26
CA CYS A 206 20.04 -5.49 6.18
C CYS A 206 19.96 -4.09 6.81
N LEU A 207 18.89 -3.76 7.54
CA LEU A 207 18.76 -2.48 8.24
C LEU A 207 19.98 -2.21 9.12
N GLY A 208 20.55 -1.00 9.03
CA GLY A 208 21.70 -0.59 9.82
C GLY A 208 23.04 -1.20 9.40
N LYS A 209 23.07 -2.09 8.41
CA LYS A 209 24.28 -2.77 7.91
C LYS A 209 24.63 -2.27 6.51
N THR A 210 25.92 -2.21 6.20
CA THR A 210 26.33 -2.06 4.79
C THR A 210 25.99 -3.32 4.03
N THR A 211 25.74 -3.21 2.73
CA THR A 211 25.43 -4.39 1.88
C THR A 211 26.53 -5.45 2.00
N SER A 212 27.80 -5.03 1.95
CA SER A 212 28.95 -5.92 2.18
C SER A 212 28.95 -6.61 3.54
N ALA A 213 28.56 -5.93 4.62
CA ALA A 213 28.45 -6.54 5.94
C ALA A 213 27.22 -7.48 6.06
N CYS A 214 26.15 -7.19 5.32
CA CYS A 214 24.92 -7.99 5.38
C CYS A 214 25.00 -9.28 4.56
N VAL A 215 25.43 -9.20 3.29
CA VAL A 215 25.45 -10.35 2.36
C VAL A 215 26.84 -10.92 2.13
N GLY A 216 27.89 -10.33 2.72
CA GLY A 216 29.29 -10.76 2.64
C GLY A 216 30.07 -10.23 1.43
N TYR A 217 29.44 -9.45 0.55
CA TYR A 217 30.04 -8.81 -0.62
C TYR A 217 29.18 -7.62 -1.09
N GLY A 218 29.66 -6.89 -2.11
CA GLY A 218 28.95 -5.72 -2.63
C GLY A 218 29.48 -4.42 -2.02
N ALA A 219 28.65 -3.39 -2.00
CA ALA A 219 29.09 -2.06 -1.60
C ALA A 219 29.23 -1.92 -0.07
N ASN A 220 30.24 -1.17 0.37
CA ASN A 220 30.40 -0.81 1.79
C ASN A 220 29.60 0.45 2.14
N VAL A 221 28.32 0.46 1.79
CA VAL A 221 27.35 1.52 2.11
C VAL A 221 26.04 0.89 2.55
N ARG A 222 25.25 1.59 3.37
CA ARG A 222 23.94 1.14 3.83
C ARG A 222 22.90 1.38 2.73
N GLU A 223 22.64 0.35 1.93
CA GLU A 223 21.69 0.44 0.80
C GLU A 223 20.27 -0.01 1.16
N HIS A 224 20.13 -0.71 2.28
CA HIS A 224 18.94 -1.47 2.65
C HIS A 224 18.34 -1.05 3.99
N ASP A 225 18.44 0.25 4.30
CA ASP A 225 17.78 0.81 5.49
C ASP A 225 16.29 0.99 5.24
N PHE A 226 15.56 -0.11 5.12
CA PHE A 226 14.12 -0.11 4.93
C PHE A 226 13.40 -0.60 6.19
N ILE A 227 12.26 0.02 6.46
CA ILE A 227 11.33 -0.32 7.53
C ILE A 227 9.95 -0.40 6.91
N TYR A 228 9.24 -1.49 7.15
CA TYR A 228 7.92 -1.74 6.58
C TYR A 228 6.85 -1.78 7.67
N THR A 229 5.57 -1.69 7.29
CA THR A 229 4.46 -2.04 8.18
C THR A 229 3.66 -3.18 7.56
N PRO A 230 3.09 -4.10 8.35
CA PRO A 230 2.23 -5.16 7.84
C PRO A 230 0.82 -4.64 7.54
N LEU A 231 0.07 -5.37 6.73
CA LEU A 231 -1.38 -5.21 6.57
C LEU A 231 -2.03 -6.53 6.14
N VAL A 232 -3.33 -6.67 6.40
CA VAL A 232 -4.11 -7.84 5.94
C VAL A 232 -4.56 -7.63 4.49
N GLY A 233 -4.19 -8.56 3.61
CA GLY A 233 -4.60 -8.57 2.22
C GLY A 233 -6.03 -9.08 2.01
N PRO A 234 -6.56 -8.98 0.76
CA PRO A 234 -7.86 -9.54 0.40
C PRO A 234 -8.01 -11.05 0.65
N ASP A 235 -6.89 -11.75 0.80
CA ASP A 235 -6.79 -13.18 1.11
C ASP A 235 -6.77 -13.50 2.61
N GLY A 236 -6.88 -12.48 3.47
CA GLY A 236 -6.83 -12.63 4.93
C GLY A 236 -5.42 -12.88 5.49
N LYS A 237 -4.40 -12.90 4.62
CA LYS A 237 -2.99 -13.09 5.01
C LYS A 237 -2.32 -11.76 5.31
N VAL A 238 -1.19 -11.80 6.03
CA VAL A 238 -0.43 -10.61 6.39
C VAL A 238 0.68 -10.36 5.35
N TRP A 239 0.57 -9.25 4.65
CA TRP A 239 1.51 -8.79 3.64
C TRP A 239 2.31 -7.59 4.18
N LEU A 240 3.52 -7.38 3.65
CA LEU A 240 4.16 -6.07 3.82
C LEU A 240 3.36 -4.98 3.09
N GLY A 241 3.30 -3.79 3.69
CA GLY A 241 2.55 -2.65 3.16
C GLY A 241 3.18 -1.97 1.96
N ASN A 242 4.47 -2.22 1.70
CA ASN A 242 5.18 -1.76 0.51
C ASN A 242 5.99 -2.87 -0.16
N ASN A 243 6.33 -2.68 -1.44
CA ASN A 243 7.28 -3.53 -2.13
C ASN A 243 8.65 -3.35 -1.48
N LEU A 244 9.48 -4.40 -1.49
CA LEU A 244 10.85 -4.28 -0.98
C LEU A 244 11.60 -3.15 -1.70
N GLY A 245 12.26 -2.30 -0.92
CA GLY A 245 13.01 -1.15 -1.41
C GLY A 245 12.18 0.06 -1.82
N ALA A 246 10.91 0.15 -1.41
CA ALA A 246 10.07 1.32 -1.67
C ALA A 246 10.60 2.56 -0.92
N GLU A 247 10.43 3.75 -1.51
CA GLU A 247 10.90 5.00 -0.93
C GLU A 247 10.12 5.35 0.35
N TYR A 248 8.81 5.02 0.42
CA TYR A 248 8.03 5.14 1.67
C TYR A 248 8.60 4.33 2.84
N ALA A 249 9.29 3.22 2.55
CA ALA A 249 9.91 2.37 3.55
C ALA A 249 11.36 2.78 3.87
N LYS A 250 11.96 3.70 3.12
CA LYS A 250 13.39 3.99 3.21
C LYS A 250 13.69 4.98 4.34
N TYR A 251 14.30 4.49 5.41
CA TYR A 251 14.66 5.33 6.55
C TYR A 251 15.64 6.44 6.13
N GLY A 252 15.34 7.67 6.55
CA GLY A 252 16.10 8.87 6.14
C GLY A 252 15.69 9.48 4.80
N SER A 253 14.74 8.87 4.06
CA SER A 253 14.09 9.55 2.93
C SER A 253 13.20 10.68 3.41
N GLU A 254 13.07 11.75 2.61
CA GLU A 254 12.04 12.78 2.84
C GLU A 254 10.61 12.23 2.72
N TRP A 255 10.45 11.10 2.03
CA TRP A 255 9.17 10.42 1.82
C TRP A 255 8.95 9.28 2.82
N PHE A 256 9.80 9.12 3.83
CA PHE A 256 9.70 8.02 4.80
C PHE A 256 8.38 8.11 5.59
N ASP A 257 7.47 7.19 5.28
CA ASP A 257 6.22 6.93 5.99
C ASP A 257 5.95 5.43 5.78
N PRO A 258 6.46 4.54 6.63
CA PRO A 258 6.36 3.10 6.40
C PRO A 258 4.92 2.58 6.52
N ALA A 259 4.00 3.40 7.04
CA ALA A 259 2.55 3.14 7.07
C ALA A 259 1.82 3.64 5.80
N ALA A 260 2.48 4.43 4.95
CA ALA A 260 1.96 4.80 3.64
C ALA A 260 1.94 3.61 2.67
N GLN A 261 1.08 3.68 1.67
CA GLN A 261 1.00 2.75 0.56
C GLN A 261 0.94 3.55 -0.75
N GLY A 262 0.97 2.86 -1.90
CA GLY A 262 0.80 3.53 -3.20
C GLY A 262 -0.46 4.40 -3.23
N GLY A 263 -0.33 5.63 -3.71
CA GLY A 263 -1.43 6.61 -3.76
C GLY A 263 -1.64 7.38 -2.46
N THR A 264 -0.73 7.29 -1.48
CA THR A 264 -0.76 8.24 -0.33
C THR A 264 -0.55 9.67 -0.80
N LEU A 265 0.33 9.87 -1.79
CA LEU A 265 0.68 11.17 -2.32
C LEU A 265 0.44 11.22 -3.82
N ASP A 266 0.09 12.39 -4.34
CA ASP A 266 -0.01 12.62 -5.77
C ASP A 266 1.39 12.53 -6.41
N THR A 267 1.47 11.82 -7.53
CA THR A 267 2.73 11.55 -8.24
C THR A 267 3.41 12.82 -8.74
N ASN A 268 2.63 13.84 -9.13
CA ASN A 268 3.16 15.04 -9.78
C ASN A 268 3.46 16.16 -8.77
N THR A 269 2.58 16.32 -7.78
CA THR A 269 2.67 17.45 -6.83
C THR A 269 3.34 17.08 -5.52
N GLY A 270 3.43 15.79 -5.17
CA GLY A 270 3.93 15.35 -3.88
C GLY A 270 2.97 15.59 -2.71
N LEU A 271 1.77 16.13 -2.95
CA LEU A 271 0.79 16.43 -1.92
C LEU A 271 -0.04 15.20 -1.56
N SER A 272 -0.52 15.13 -0.31
CA SER A 272 -1.38 14.05 0.15
C SER A 272 -2.68 13.95 -0.65
N LEU A 273 -3.04 12.71 -1.01
CA LEU A 273 -4.32 12.40 -1.63
C LEU A 273 -5.34 12.02 -0.55
N ASP A 274 -6.51 12.64 -0.59
CA ASP A 274 -7.61 12.36 0.33
C ASP A 274 -8.15 10.94 0.10
N TYR A 275 -8.34 10.58 -1.18
CA TYR A 275 -8.80 9.28 -1.62
C TYR A 275 -8.26 8.98 -3.03
N PRO A 276 -7.21 8.14 -3.18
CA PRO A 276 -6.57 7.96 -4.47
C PRO A 276 -7.41 7.09 -5.40
N ASN A 277 -7.47 7.47 -6.67
CA ASN A 277 -7.99 6.57 -7.69
C ASN A 277 -6.95 5.50 -8.06
N THR A 278 -7.39 4.50 -8.83
CA THR A 278 -6.53 3.40 -9.25
C THR A 278 -5.22 3.84 -9.92
N ASN A 279 -5.27 4.82 -10.84
CA ASN A 279 -4.06 5.25 -11.54
C ASN A 279 -3.08 5.95 -10.59
N GLN A 280 -3.57 6.76 -9.65
CA GLN A 280 -2.72 7.38 -8.63
C GLN A 280 -2.03 6.33 -7.75
N ILE A 281 -2.72 5.25 -7.38
CA ILE A 281 -2.11 4.12 -6.67
C ILE A 281 -1.01 3.46 -7.52
N LYS A 282 -1.32 3.13 -8.78
CA LYS A 282 -0.40 2.39 -9.65
C LYS A 282 0.81 3.23 -10.10
N GLN A 283 0.65 4.55 -10.17
CA GLN A 283 1.66 5.48 -10.66
C GLN A 283 2.44 6.18 -9.54
N ASP A 284 2.19 5.84 -8.28
CA ASP A 284 2.95 6.37 -7.16
C ASP A 284 4.34 5.71 -7.10
N TRP A 285 5.32 6.37 -7.72
CA TRP A 285 6.68 5.87 -7.86
C TRP A 285 7.41 5.66 -6.53
N ARG A 286 6.99 6.35 -5.46
CA ARG A 286 7.53 6.16 -4.10
C ARG A 286 7.20 4.78 -3.53
N ALA A 287 6.17 4.12 -4.04
CA ALA A 287 5.81 2.76 -3.64
C ALA A 287 6.45 1.66 -4.51
N TYR A 288 7.06 2.00 -5.66
CA TYR A 288 7.47 1.02 -6.68
C TYR A 288 8.39 -0.06 -6.14
N GLY A 289 9.37 0.33 -5.34
CA GLY A 289 10.37 -0.58 -4.80
C GLY A 289 11.45 -0.98 -5.80
N SER A 290 12.21 -1.98 -5.42
CA SER A 290 13.36 -2.49 -6.17
C SER A 290 12.99 -3.63 -7.12
N LEU A 291 13.85 -3.90 -8.10
CA LEU A 291 13.65 -4.87 -9.20
C LEU A 291 14.67 -6.00 -9.15
N PHE A 292 14.34 -7.08 -8.46
CA PHE A 292 15.22 -8.19 -8.10
C PHE A 292 15.38 -9.21 -9.22
N GLN A 293 16.58 -9.75 -9.40
CA GLN A 293 16.81 -10.96 -10.20
C GLN A 293 16.48 -12.20 -9.37
N TRP A 294 15.84 -13.19 -10.00
CA TRP A 294 15.24 -14.31 -9.28
C TRP A 294 16.29 -15.12 -8.48
N GLN A 295 16.01 -15.43 -7.21
CA GLN A 295 16.91 -16.08 -6.25
C GLN A 295 18.20 -15.32 -5.88
N ARG A 296 18.42 -14.11 -6.36
CA ARG A 296 19.62 -13.33 -6.03
C ARG A 296 19.46 -12.61 -4.69
N ASN A 297 20.56 -12.51 -3.95
CA ASN A 297 20.66 -11.66 -2.76
C ASN A 297 20.41 -10.18 -3.11
N PRO A 298 19.91 -9.36 -2.16
CA PRO A 298 19.80 -7.90 -2.30
C PRO A 298 21.19 -7.24 -2.23
N ASP A 299 21.98 -7.41 -3.28
CA ASP A 299 23.37 -6.94 -3.36
C ASP A 299 23.53 -5.56 -4.03
N GLY A 300 22.41 -4.87 -4.26
CA GLY A 300 22.34 -3.54 -4.84
C GLY A 300 21.96 -3.52 -6.32
N HIS A 301 21.98 -4.65 -7.02
CA HIS A 301 21.59 -4.75 -8.44
C HIS A 301 20.13 -4.37 -8.71
N GLU A 302 19.29 -4.59 -7.70
CA GLU A 302 17.84 -4.39 -7.72
C GLU A 302 17.44 -2.93 -7.55
N LEU A 303 18.33 -2.10 -6.98
CA LEU A 303 18.00 -0.76 -6.52
C LEU A 303 17.78 0.18 -7.71
N ILE A 304 16.63 0.85 -7.70
CA ILE A 304 16.26 1.86 -8.69
C ILE A 304 16.02 3.20 -7.97
N ASN A 305 16.66 4.25 -8.45
CA ASN A 305 16.34 5.61 -8.10
C ASN A 305 15.18 6.09 -8.98
N TRP A 306 13.95 5.95 -8.49
CA TRP A 306 12.75 6.43 -9.16
C TRP A 306 12.63 7.95 -9.06
N THR A 307 12.16 8.58 -10.14
CA THR A 307 12.01 10.06 -10.22
C THR A 307 10.64 10.51 -10.71
N SER A 308 9.87 9.61 -11.33
CA SER A 308 8.51 9.83 -11.78
C SER A 308 7.77 8.51 -11.97
N SER A 309 6.49 8.58 -12.32
CA SER A 309 5.67 7.42 -12.69
C SER A 309 6.16 6.64 -13.90
N ALA A 310 7.07 7.19 -14.71
CA ALA A 310 7.56 6.55 -15.93
C ALA A 310 9.09 6.44 -15.99
N THR A 311 9.82 7.06 -15.06
CA THR A 311 11.29 7.18 -15.13
C THR A 311 11.96 6.80 -13.83
N GLY A 312 13.02 6.01 -13.96
CA GLY A 312 13.96 5.69 -12.89
C GLY A 312 15.32 5.37 -13.48
N THR A 313 16.34 5.33 -12.63
CA THR A 313 17.70 4.95 -13.01
C THR A 313 18.21 3.88 -12.06
N PRO A 314 18.76 2.75 -12.54
CA PRO A 314 19.42 1.80 -11.66
C PRO A 314 20.54 2.47 -10.89
N LYS A 315 20.69 2.18 -9.60
CA LYS A 315 21.79 2.72 -8.79
C LYS A 315 23.14 2.40 -9.42
N TYR A 316 23.31 1.16 -9.85
CA TYR A 316 24.46 0.69 -10.62
C TYR A 316 24.09 0.56 -12.10
N ASN A 317 24.13 1.69 -12.83
CA ASN A 317 23.67 1.81 -14.22
C ASN A 317 24.70 1.33 -15.26
N ASN A 318 25.34 0.18 -15.02
CA ASN A 318 26.22 -0.50 -15.96
C ASN A 318 25.93 -2.01 -15.93
N PRO A 319 24.82 -2.45 -16.54
CA PRO A 319 24.46 -3.87 -16.55
C PRO A 319 25.51 -4.67 -17.31
N THR A 320 25.70 -5.94 -16.95
CA THR A 320 26.72 -6.82 -17.55
C THR A 320 26.12 -8.08 -18.14
N ALA A 321 26.69 -8.58 -19.22
CA ALA A 321 26.36 -9.88 -19.80
C ALA A 321 27.27 -11.01 -19.31
N ILE A 322 28.18 -10.71 -18.36
CA ILE A 322 29.06 -11.70 -17.73
C ILE A 322 28.22 -12.45 -16.70
N LEU A 323 27.91 -13.71 -17.02
CA LEU A 323 27.12 -14.59 -16.18
C LEU A 323 27.86 -14.93 -14.89
N SER A 324 27.12 -15.03 -13.79
CA SER A 324 27.69 -15.43 -12.51
C SER A 324 27.94 -16.94 -12.43
N THR A 325 28.98 -17.32 -11.70
CA THR A 325 29.29 -18.71 -11.34
C THR A 325 28.74 -19.12 -9.97
N SER A 326 27.85 -18.32 -9.37
CA SER A 326 27.25 -18.61 -8.07
C SER A 326 25.85 -18.01 -7.92
N TRP A 327 24.92 -18.79 -7.36
CA TRP A 327 23.56 -18.33 -7.02
C TRP A 327 23.51 -17.44 -5.77
N THR A 328 24.50 -17.55 -4.87
CA THR A 328 24.48 -16.84 -3.59
C THR A 328 25.48 -15.69 -3.54
N THR A 329 26.55 -15.78 -4.33
CA THR A 329 27.69 -14.87 -4.26
C THR A 329 28.14 -14.44 -5.67
N PRO A 330 27.38 -13.57 -6.36
CA PRO A 330 27.70 -13.18 -7.72
C PRO A 330 28.98 -12.33 -7.82
N ASN A 331 29.49 -11.81 -6.69
CA ASN A 331 30.66 -10.93 -6.60
C ASN A 331 30.55 -9.67 -7.48
N THR A 332 29.33 -9.21 -7.72
CA THR A 332 29.01 -7.96 -8.38
C THR A 332 27.68 -7.45 -7.85
N ASN A 333 27.47 -6.14 -7.91
CA ASN A 333 26.22 -5.45 -7.66
C ASN A 333 25.58 -4.96 -8.98
N GLN A 334 26.15 -5.33 -10.13
CA GLN A 334 25.60 -5.01 -11.43
C GLN A 334 24.44 -5.95 -11.75
N PHE A 335 23.45 -5.42 -12.46
CA PHE A 335 22.41 -6.26 -13.03
C PHE A 335 22.99 -7.12 -14.16
N ILE A 336 22.82 -8.44 -14.06
CA ILE A 336 23.39 -9.37 -15.02
C ILE A 336 22.30 -9.74 -16.05
N TYR A 337 22.30 -9.09 -17.21
CA TYR A 337 21.31 -9.38 -18.24
C TYR A 337 21.72 -10.65 -19.02
N GLY A 338 20.88 -11.68 -18.98
CA GLY A 338 21.21 -13.05 -19.41
C GLY A 338 21.32 -13.27 -20.91
N ILE A 339 21.74 -12.28 -21.71
CA ILE A 339 21.83 -12.38 -23.18
C ILE A 339 22.78 -13.50 -23.65
N ASN A 340 23.83 -13.79 -22.87
CA ASN A 340 24.86 -14.80 -23.17
C ASN A 340 24.54 -16.19 -22.59
N SER A 341 23.40 -16.34 -21.91
CA SER A 341 22.90 -17.61 -21.40
C SER A 341 21.91 -18.19 -22.41
N SER A 342 22.06 -19.47 -22.76
CA SER A 342 21.08 -20.18 -23.59
C SER A 342 19.70 -20.27 -22.92
N SER A 343 19.67 -20.14 -21.60
CA SER A 343 18.50 -20.19 -20.74
C SER A 343 18.03 -18.81 -20.24
N ARG A 344 18.67 -17.72 -20.70
CA ARG A 344 18.43 -16.34 -20.24
C ARG A 344 18.52 -16.18 -18.72
N ASN A 345 19.43 -16.91 -18.10
CA ASN A 345 19.73 -16.81 -16.67
C ASN A 345 20.83 -15.79 -16.39
N TRP A 346 20.89 -15.31 -15.14
CA TRP A 346 21.95 -14.43 -14.67
C TRP A 346 23.16 -15.21 -14.13
N VAL A 347 23.01 -16.53 -13.95
CA VAL A 347 24.09 -17.49 -13.71
C VAL A 347 24.45 -18.26 -14.98
N ILE A 348 25.60 -18.92 -14.99
CA ILE A 348 26.02 -19.84 -16.05
C ILE A 348 25.08 -21.06 -16.17
N ASP A 349 24.89 -21.55 -17.39
CA ASP A 349 23.84 -22.55 -17.72
C ASP A 349 23.99 -23.89 -16.95
N ASN A 350 25.21 -24.31 -16.61
CA ASN A 350 25.45 -25.55 -15.85
C ASN A 350 24.96 -25.48 -14.39
N LEU A 351 24.83 -24.29 -13.80
CA LEU A 351 24.28 -24.10 -12.46
C LEU A 351 22.77 -24.13 -12.46
N VAL A 352 22.14 -23.72 -13.56
CA VAL A 352 20.68 -23.70 -13.69
C VAL A 352 20.11 -25.11 -13.62
N SER A 353 20.80 -26.10 -14.17
CA SER A 353 20.37 -27.50 -14.20
C SER A 353 20.68 -28.30 -12.93
N SER A 354 21.55 -27.80 -12.05
CA SER A 354 22.11 -28.56 -10.92
C SER A 354 21.69 -28.06 -9.53
N THR A 355 20.95 -26.95 -9.43
CA THR A 355 20.67 -26.27 -8.15
C THR A 355 19.24 -26.51 -7.66
N SER A 356 19.07 -26.60 -6.33
CA SER A 356 17.74 -26.62 -5.70
C SER A 356 17.08 -25.24 -5.80
N ASN A 357 15.85 -25.21 -6.32
CA ASN A 357 15.14 -23.97 -6.58
C ASN A 357 14.39 -23.43 -5.35
N ASN A 358 15.09 -23.29 -4.22
CA ASN A 358 14.51 -22.97 -2.92
C ASN A 358 15.15 -21.79 -2.16
N LEU A 359 16.06 -21.01 -2.78
CA LEU A 359 16.81 -19.98 -2.05
C LEU A 359 15.96 -18.79 -1.55
N TRP A 360 14.78 -18.58 -2.15
CA TRP A 360 13.81 -17.54 -1.75
C TRP A 360 12.62 -18.06 -0.94
N GLN A 361 12.55 -19.37 -0.70
CA GLN A 361 11.52 -19.97 0.15
C GLN A 361 11.69 -19.49 1.60
N ALA A 362 10.73 -19.81 2.47
CA ALA A 362 10.87 -19.55 3.90
C ALA A 362 12.20 -20.14 4.42
N ASN A 363 13.01 -19.32 5.11
CA ASN A 363 14.36 -19.65 5.57
C ASN A 363 15.41 -19.95 4.47
N GLY A 364 15.10 -19.66 3.20
CA GLY A 364 16.04 -19.77 2.09
C GLY A 364 17.23 -18.81 2.26
N ALA A 365 18.41 -19.24 1.83
CA ALA A 365 19.68 -18.55 2.09
C ALA A 365 19.79 -17.15 1.46
N THR A 366 18.99 -16.84 0.43
CA THR A 366 18.99 -15.54 -0.26
C THR A 366 17.64 -14.86 -0.23
N ASN A 367 16.71 -15.32 0.61
CA ASN A 367 15.39 -14.72 0.75
C ASN A 367 15.56 -13.22 1.12
N PRO A 368 15.08 -12.28 0.29
CA PRO A 368 15.27 -10.86 0.52
C PRO A 368 14.26 -10.29 1.52
N CYS A 369 13.22 -11.04 1.87
CA CYS A 369 12.19 -10.59 2.79
C CYS A 369 12.69 -10.51 4.24
N PRO A 370 12.15 -9.59 5.07
CA PRO A 370 12.40 -9.54 6.51
C PRO A 370 12.24 -10.90 7.20
N ASN A 371 12.85 -11.07 8.37
CA ASN A 371 12.65 -12.27 9.17
C ASN A 371 11.17 -12.47 9.50
N GLY A 372 10.67 -13.70 9.40
CA GLY A 372 9.24 -14.02 9.50
C GLY A 372 8.45 -13.86 8.19
N TYR A 373 9.11 -13.43 7.11
CA TYR A 373 8.50 -13.27 5.79
C TYR A 373 9.23 -14.05 4.69
N HIS A 374 8.51 -14.33 3.60
CA HIS A 374 9.04 -14.96 2.40
C HIS A 374 8.52 -14.30 1.11
N VAL A 375 9.19 -14.60 0.00
CA VAL A 375 8.69 -14.27 -1.35
C VAL A 375 7.52 -15.19 -1.65
N PRO A 376 6.33 -14.68 -2.01
CA PRO A 376 5.14 -15.51 -2.16
C PRO A 376 5.35 -16.69 -3.13
N THR A 377 4.80 -17.84 -2.78
CA THR A 377 4.73 -19.00 -3.67
C THR A 377 3.75 -18.75 -4.82
N HIS A 378 3.81 -19.57 -5.87
CA HIS A 378 2.94 -19.42 -7.03
C HIS A 378 1.48 -19.72 -6.64
N SER A 379 1.25 -20.68 -5.75
CA SER A 379 -0.08 -21.00 -5.23
C SER A 379 -0.69 -19.82 -4.46
N GLU A 380 0.13 -19.06 -3.72
CA GLU A 380 -0.32 -17.87 -3.00
C GLU A 380 -0.69 -16.73 -3.92
N HIS A 381 0.10 -16.49 -4.97
CA HIS A 381 -0.27 -15.54 -6.02
C HIS A 381 -1.55 -15.94 -6.76
N VAL A 382 -1.73 -17.23 -7.07
CA VAL A 382 -2.97 -17.75 -7.68
C VAL A 382 -4.16 -17.51 -6.75
N ASN A 383 -4.03 -17.79 -5.45
CA ASN A 383 -5.10 -17.58 -4.48
C ASN A 383 -5.46 -16.09 -4.34
N LEU A 384 -4.46 -15.22 -4.15
CA LEU A 384 -4.66 -13.77 -4.09
C LEU A 384 -5.38 -13.27 -5.36
N HIS A 385 -4.88 -13.65 -6.53
CA HIS A 385 -5.46 -13.26 -7.81
C HIS A 385 -6.91 -13.72 -7.95
N TYR A 386 -7.20 -14.98 -7.62
CA TYR A 386 -8.55 -15.52 -7.71
C TYR A 386 -9.53 -14.81 -6.77
N LEU A 387 -9.12 -14.50 -5.53
CA LEU A 387 -9.98 -13.81 -4.56
C LEU A 387 -10.33 -12.39 -5.00
N ILE A 388 -9.38 -11.68 -5.62
CA ILE A 388 -9.56 -10.33 -6.15
C ILE A 388 -10.41 -10.34 -7.43
N THR A 389 -10.15 -11.28 -8.34
CA THR A 389 -10.67 -11.20 -9.71
C THR A 389 -11.85 -12.11 -10.00
N ARG A 390 -12.04 -13.18 -9.22
CA ARG A 390 -12.96 -14.30 -9.48
C ARG A 390 -12.81 -14.92 -10.88
N SER A 391 -11.61 -14.83 -11.47
CA SER A 391 -11.28 -15.29 -12.82
C SER A 391 -9.80 -15.67 -12.92
N ASN A 392 -9.40 -16.44 -13.93
CA ASN A 392 -7.98 -16.70 -14.21
C ASN A 392 -7.30 -15.56 -14.98
N ALA A 393 -8.07 -14.66 -15.58
CA ALA A 393 -7.58 -13.46 -16.25
C ALA A 393 -8.65 -12.34 -16.20
N SER A 394 -8.27 -11.16 -15.68
CA SER A 394 -9.10 -9.96 -15.69
C SER A 394 -8.26 -8.72 -15.34
N SER A 395 -8.81 -7.51 -15.44
CA SER A 395 -8.16 -6.29 -14.92
C SER A 395 -8.41 -6.03 -13.43
N GLY A 396 -8.98 -6.99 -12.68
CA GLY A 396 -9.36 -6.82 -11.28
C GLY A 396 -8.18 -6.47 -10.37
N MET A 397 -7.01 -7.10 -10.54
CA MET A 397 -5.77 -6.75 -9.82
C MET A 397 -5.36 -5.29 -10.01
N TRP A 398 -5.64 -4.70 -11.18
CA TRP A 398 -5.36 -3.28 -11.40
C TRP A 398 -6.24 -2.40 -10.54
N ARG A 399 -7.52 -2.76 -10.32
CA ARG A 399 -8.45 -1.97 -9.51
C ARG A 399 -8.38 -2.25 -8.01
N GLU A 400 -7.60 -3.26 -7.61
CA GLU A 400 -7.41 -3.60 -6.20
C GLU A 400 -6.72 -2.46 -5.43
N ASP A 401 -7.25 -2.17 -4.24
CA ASP A 401 -6.91 -1.01 -3.42
C ASP A 401 -6.66 -1.31 -1.92
N VAL A 402 -6.63 -2.59 -1.51
CA VAL A 402 -6.26 -3.02 -0.15
C VAL A 402 -4.73 -3.12 -0.02
N LEU A 403 -4.09 -3.91 -0.86
CA LEU A 403 -2.62 -4.02 -0.93
C LEU A 403 -1.99 -2.81 -1.63
N ARG A 404 -2.76 -2.13 -2.50
CA ARG A 404 -2.34 -0.96 -3.27
C ARG A 404 -1.04 -1.21 -4.04
N LEU A 405 -0.98 -2.37 -4.70
CA LEU A 405 0.20 -2.82 -5.44
C LEU A 405 0.54 -1.82 -6.56
N PRO A 406 1.76 -1.27 -6.64
CA PRO A 406 2.12 -0.29 -7.65
C PRO A 406 2.59 -0.92 -8.97
N ALA A 407 2.60 -0.14 -10.05
CA ALA A 407 3.05 -0.56 -11.38
C ALA A 407 4.51 -0.16 -11.64
N GLY A 408 5.44 -0.74 -10.87
CA GLY A 408 6.88 -0.43 -10.94
C GLY A 408 7.59 -0.86 -12.23
N GLY A 409 6.93 -1.62 -13.11
CA GLY A 409 7.54 -2.15 -14.32
C GLY A 409 8.59 -3.23 -14.03
N ALA A 410 9.55 -3.37 -14.92
CA ALA A 410 10.55 -4.42 -14.88
C ALA A 410 11.91 -3.95 -15.40
N ARG A 411 12.96 -4.75 -15.16
CA ARG A 411 14.20 -4.74 -15.96
C ARG A 411 14.28 -5.98 -16.83
N ILE A 412 14.56 -5.82 -18.12
CA ILE A 412 14.50 -6.95 -19.06
C ILE A 412 15.84 -7.68 -19.19
N SER A 413 15.78 -9.01 -19.22
CA SER A 413 16.90 -9.95 -19.37
C SER A 413 17.72 -9.77 -20.66
N SER A 414 17.20 -9.08 -21.66
CA SER A 414 17.89 -8.86 -22.94
C SER A 414 18.85 -7.67 -22.95
N SER A 415 18.67 -6.69 -22.07
CA SER A 415 19.45 -5.44 -22.09
C SER A 415 19.68 -4.82 -20.71
N GLY A 416 18.98 -5.30 -19.67
CA GLY A 416 18.96 -4.68 -18.36
C GLY A 416 18.23 -3.33 -18.32
N LEU A 417 17.53 -2.92 -19.37
CA LEU A 417 16.77 -1.66 -19.41
C LEU A 417 15.43 -1.77 -18.68
N LEU A 418 14.94 -0.63 -18.20
CA LEU A 418 13.59 -0.51 -17.63
C LEU A 418 12.52 -0.72 -18.72
N PHE A 419 11.41 -1.32 -18.32
CA PHE A 419 10.31 -1.69 -19.20
C PHE A 419 8.96 -1.51 -18.52
N ARG A 420 8.01 -0.88 -19.24
CA ARG A 420 6.60 -0.73 -18.82
C ARG A 420 6.36 -0.10 -17.45
N VAL A 421 7.29 0.74 -17.00
CA VAL A 421 7.16 1.55 -15.77
C VAL A 421 5.85 2.35 -15.82
N GLY A 422 5.11 2.36 -14.72
CA GLY A 422 3.82 3.03 -14.57
C GLY A 422 2.64 2.38 -15.27
N ASN A 423 2.86 1.30 -16.02
CA ASN A 423 1.84 0.65 -16.84
C ASN A 423 1.59 -0.81 -16.44
N PHE A 424 2.60 -1.48 -15.90
CA PHE A 424 2.53 -2.88 -15.49
C PHE A 424 3.17 -3.07 -14.12
N GLY A 425 2.51 -3.83 -13.25
CA GLY A 425 3.13 -4.38 -12.07
C GLY A 425 3.56 -5.82 -12.32
N TYR A 426 4.75 -6.18 -11.84
CA TYR A 426 5.34 -7.52 -11.92
C TYR A 426 5.84 -7.92 -10.54
N LEU A 427 5.34 -9.04 -10.00
CA LEU A 427 5.77 -9.56 -8.71
C LEU A 427 6.30 -10.98 -8.86
N TRP A 428 7.55 -11.19 -8.49
CA TRP A 428 8.18 -12.51 -8.49
C TRP A 428 7.49 -13.45 -7.51
N SER A 429 7.30 -14.70 -7.94
CA SER A 429 7.10 -15.81 -7.01
C SER A 429 8.44 -16.41 -6.57
N GLY A 430 8.49 -16.99 -5.38
CA GLY A 430 9.59 -17.83 -4.92
C GLY A 430 9.71 -19.17 -5.68
N ASP A 431 8.72 -19.52 -6.50
CA ASP A 431 8.65 -20.83 -7.17
C ASP A 431 9.17 -20.83 -8.61
N GLN A 432 9.88 -21.90 -8.95
CA GLN A 432 10.21 -22.24 -10.32
C GLN A 432 8.95 -22.62 -11.11
N SER A 433 8.91 -22.26 -12.40
CA SER A 433 7.86 -22.68 -13.34
C SER A 433 8.25 -23.89 -14.18
N ALA A 434 9.17 -23.69 -15.12
CA ALA A 434 9.73 -24.71 -15.98
C ALA A 434 11.25 -24.64 -15.90
N SER A 435 11.96 -25.44 -16.71
CA SER A 435 13.43 -25.63 -16.62
C SER A 435 14.21 -24.34 -16.30
N TYR A 436 13.95 -23.25 -17.02
CA TYR A 436 14.74 -22.02 -16.94
C TYR A 436 13.96 -20.78 -16.50
N ASN A 437 12.65 -20.93 -16.28
CA ASN A 437 11.73 -19.84 -16.01
C ASN A 437 11.18 -19.96 -14.60
N SER A 438 10.79 -18.83 -14.04
CA SER A 438 10.16 -18.76 -12.71
C SER A 438 8.82 -18.04 -12.79
N TRP A 439 7.91 -18.40 -11.89
CA TRP A 439 6.57 -17.83 -11.87
C TRP A 439 6.60 -16.37 -11.43
N TYR A 440 5.70 -15.58 -11.99
CA TYR A 440 5.40 -14.23 -11.53
C TYR A 440 3.93 -13.94 -11.79
N ILE A 441 3.36 -13.03 -11.01
CA ILE A 441 2.07 -12.43 -11.31
C ILE A 441 2.30 -11.07 -11.97
N TYR A 442 1.49 -10.74 -12.96
CA TYR A 442 1.46 -9.40 -13.52
C TYR A 442 0.06 -8.81 -13.60
N PHE A 443 -0.01 -7.49 -13.65
CA PHE A 443 -1.25 -6.76 -13.79
C PHE A 443 -1.04 -5.44 -14.54
N SER A 444 -2.07 -5.06 -15.30
CA SER A 444 -2.18 -3.83 -16.08
C SER A 444 -3.66 -3.41 -16.12
N SER A 445 -3.95 -2.22 -16.64
CA SER A 445 -5.32 -1.72 -16.80
C SER A 445 -6.24 -2.67 -17.59
N ASN A 446 -5.66 -3.50 -18.46
CA ASN A 446 -6.41 -4.36 -19.38
C ASN A 446 -6.51 -5.81 -18.89
N ILE A 447 -5.45 -6.32 -18.27
CA ILE A 447 -5.33 -7.74 -17.91
C ILE A 447 -4.34 -7.96 -16.77
N SER A 448 -4.58 -9.04 -16.02
CA SER A 448 -3.69 -9.61 -15.03
C SER A 448 -3.76 -11.13 -15.11
N SER A 449 -2.67 -11.81 -14.76
CA SER A 449 -2.61 -13.27 -14.70
C SER A 449 -1.54 -13.72 -13.70
N PRO A 450 -1.81 -14.75 -12.89
CA PRO A 450 -0.81 -15.40 -12.04
C PRO A 450 -0.09 -16.56 -12.75
N TYR A 451 -0.58 -17.00 -13.92
CA TYR A 451 -0.08 -18.18 -14.66
C TYR A 451 0.97 -17.80 -15.70
N THR A 452 1.90 -16.92 -15.34
CA THR A 452 2.97 -16.45 -16.24
C THR A 452 4.35 -16.73 -15.70
N ASN A 453 5.28 -17.03 -16.59
CA ASN A 453 6.67 -17.29 -16.24
C ASN A 453 7.63 -16.45 -17.08
N SER A 454 8.75 -16.04 -16.47
CA SER A 454 9.76 -15.20 -17.11
C SER A 454 11.15 -15.74 -16.86
N TYR A 455 12.12 -15.20 -17.60
CA TYR A 455 13.51 -15.56 -17.42
C TYR A 455 14.02 -15.04 -16.09
N ARG A 456 14.83 -15.84 -15.39
CA ARG A 456 15.29 -15.51 -14.03
C ARG A 456 16.20 -14.30 -13.97
N SER A 457 16.79 -13.88 -15.10
CA SER A 457 17.57 -12.64 -15.19
C SER A 457 16.72 -11.38 -15.36
N ASP A 458 15.39 -11.48 -15.55
CA ASP A 458 14.51 -10.32 -15.46
C ASP A 458 14.51 -9.76 -14.03
N GLY A 459 14.32 -8.45 -13.89
CA GLY A 459 14.17 -7.76 -12.62
C GLY A 459 12.72 -7.42 -12.36
N PHE A 460 12.08 -8.03 -11.35
CA PHE A 460 10.70 -7.71 -10.94
C PHE A 460 10.63 -7.34 -9.47
N ASN A 461 9.53 -6.71 -9.06
CA ASN A 461 9.31 -6.33 -7.68
C ASN A 461 9.04 -7.57 -6.80
N ILE A 462 9.21 -7.39 -5.49
CA ILE A 462 8.85 -8.38 -4.46
C ILE A 462 7.95 -7.69 -3.44
N ARG A 463 6.85 -8.35 -3.11
CA ARG A 463 5.93 -7.98 -2.04
C ARG A 463 5.84 -9.16 -1.10
N CYS A 464 6.46 -9.06 0.08
CA CYS A 464 6.62 -10.20 0.97
C CYS A 464 5.36 -10.56 1.74
N LEU A 465 5.25 -11.83 2.08
CA LEU A 465 4.15 -12.46 2.80
C LEU A 465 4.67 -13.06 4.12
N GLU A 466 3.91 -12.93 5.20
CA GLU A 466 4.23 -13.58 6.48
C GLU A 466 4.26 -15.11 6.30
N ASN A 467 5.21 -15.78 6.96
CA ASN A 467 5.44 -17.23 6.89
C ASN A 467 4.30 -18.08 7.44
#